data_AF-A0A8T5P2L8-F1
#
_entry.id   AF-A0A8T5P2L8-F1
#
_cell.length_a   1.000
_cell.length_b   1.000
_cell.length_c   1.000
_cell.angle_alpha   90.00
_cell.angle_beta   90.00
_cell.angle_gamma   90.00
#
_symmetry.space_group_name_H-M   'P 1'
#
loop_
_entity.id
_entity.type
_entity.pdbx_description
1 polymer ?
#
loop_
_entity_poly.entity_id
_entity_poly.type
_entity_poly.pdbx_seq_one_letter_code
_entity_poly.pdbx_strand_id
1 'polypeptide(L)' 'MSSIIVETENENQLTVQEYVRYSVVKEQVENLMENAKIKQALGEYEKYVKGLSIDVTIKYTIEKRS' A
#
# COMPACT_ATOMS: atom_id res chain seq x y z
N MET A 1 15.54 -4.28 2.13
CA MET A 1 14.78 -4.87 1.00
C MET A 1 13.44 -4.19 1.08
N SER A 2 13.30 -3.07 0.35
CA SER A 2 12.15 -2.19 0.51
C SER A 2 10.83 -2.91 0.24
N SER A 3 9.85 -2.68 1.12
CA SER A 3 8.49 -3.18 0.96
C SER A 3 7.51 -2.02 0.82
N ILE A 4 6.46 -2.24 0.03
CA ILE A 4 5.32 -1.33 -0.07
C ILE A 4 4.11 -2.17 0.31
N ILE A 5 3.37 -1.72 1.32
CA ILE A 5 2.21 -2.43 1.83
C ILE A 5 1.01 -1.48 1.82
N VAL A 6 -0.10 -1.94 1.29
CA VAL A 6 -1.39 -1.26 1.33
C VAL A 6 -2.32 -2.00 2.28
N GLU A 7 -2.79 -1.29 3.31
CA GLU A 7 -3.62 -1.85 4.37
C GLU A 7 -4.76 -0.90 4.78
N THR A 8 -5.78 -1.46 5.43
CA THR A 8 -6.89 -0.71 6.03
C THR A 8 -7.06 -1.09 7.51
N GLU A 9 -7.34 -0.10 8.35
CA GLU A 9 -7.41 -0.28 9.81
C GLU A 9 -8.67 -1.03 10.27
N ASN A 10 -9.69 -1.11 9.41
CA ASN A 10 -10.98 -1.72 9.71
C ASN A 10 -11.34 -2.88 8.79
N GLU A 11 -10.34 -3.57 8.20
CA GLU A 11 -10.56 -4.66 7.22
C GLU A 11 -11.53 -5.73 7.74
N ASN A 12 -11.36 -6.12 9.01
CA ASN A 12 -12.17 -7.13 9.69
C ASN A 12 -13.61 -6.68 10.00
N GLN A 13 -13.95 -5.41 9.77
CA GLN A 13 -15.27 -4.83 10.03
C GLN A 13 -16.05 -4.54 8.74
N LEU A 14 -15.48 -4.88 7.59
CA LEU A 14 -16.08 -4.69 6.27
C LEU A 14 -17.10 -5.78 5.97
N THR A 15 -18.22 -5.38 5.38
CA THR A 15 -19.08 -6.31 4.67
C THR A 15 -18.39 -6.85 3.42
N VAL A 16 -18.89 -7.96 2.88
CA VAL A 16 -18.34 -8.55 1.64
C VAL A 16 -18.30 -7.53 0.50
N GLN A 17 -19.34 -6.70 0.36
CA GLN A 17 -19.39 -5.70 -0.70
C GLN A 17 -18.35 -4.59 -0.51
N GLU A 18 -18.14 -4.14 0.73
CA GLU A 18 -17.10 -3.15 1.06
C GLU A 18 -15.70 -3.73 0.86
N TYR A 19 -15.48 -4.99 1.22
CA TYR A 19 -14.22 -5.69 1.01
C TYR A 19 -13.88 -5.85 -0.48
N VAL A 20 -14.86 -6.17 -1.34
CA VAL A 20 -14.64 -6.23 -2.80
C VAL A 20 -14.22 -4.86 -3.34
N ARG A 21 -14.88 -3.78 -2.91
CA ARG A 21 -14.52 -2.41 -3.31
C ARG A 21 -13.12 -2.04 -2.82
N TYR A 22 -12.81 -2.34 -1.57
CA TYR A 22 -11.47 -2.18 -0.99
C TYR A 22 -10.41 -2.89 -1.82
N SER A 23 -10.62 -4.16 -2.17
CA SER A 23 -9.66 -4.96 -2.94
C SER A 23 -9.34 -4.33 -4.29
N VAL A 24 -10.36 -3.80 -4.99
CA VAL A 24 -10.16 -3.09 -6.27
C VAL A 24 -9.36 -1.80 -6.08
N VAL A 25 -9.67 -1.01 -5.04
CA VAL A 25 -8.92 0.22 -4.74
C VAL A 25 -7.47 -0.10 -4.36
N LYS A 26 -7.26 -1.12 -3.53
CA LYS A 26 -5.94 -1.61 -3.14
C LYS A 26 -5.10 -1.99 -4.37
N GLU A 27 -5.67 -2.78 -5.28
CA GLU A 27 -5.01 -3.16 -6.53
C GLU A 27 -4.66 -1.95 -7.41
N GLN A 28 -5.54 -0.96 -7.52
CA GLN A 28 -5.26 0.27 -8.27
C GLN A 28 -4.12 1.08 -7.67
N VAL A 29 -4.05 1.18 -6.34
CA VAL A 29 -2.98 1.88 -5.63
C VAL A 29 -1.66 1.14 -5.79
N GLU A 30 -1.65 -0.19 -5.65
CA GLU A 30 -0.46 -1.01 -5.88
C GLU A 30 0.06 -0.82 -7.31
N ASN A 31 -0.84 -0.87 -8.32
CA ASN A 31 -0.50 -0.61 -9.71
C ASN A 31 0.04 0.80 -9.95
N LEU A 32 -0.52 1.83 -9.30
CA LEU A 32 -0.01 3.20 -9.38
C LEU A 32 1.44 3.30 -8.86
N MET A 33 1.71 2.67 -7.71
CA MET A 33 3.03 2.66 -7.08
C MET A 33 4.06 1.91 -7.93
N GLU A 34 3.64 0.81 -8.57
CA GLU A 34 4.49 0.06 -9.51
C GLU A 34 4.77 0.87 -10.78
N ASN A 35 3.75 1.46 -11.40
CA ASN A 35 3.89 2.31 -12.59
C ASN A 35 4.76 3.54 -12.33
N ALA A 36 4.65 4.14 -11.14
CA ALA A 36 5.50 5.24 -10.70
C ALA A 36 6.93 4.79 -10.30
N LYS A 37 7.23 3.48 -10.37
CA LYS A 37 8.53 2.89 -10.02
C LYS A 37 9.00 3.24 -8.61
N ILE A 38 8.07 3.43 -7.67
CA ILE A 38 8.41 3.87 -6.31
C ILE A 38 9.34 2.86 -5.63
N LYS A 39 9.07 1.55 -5.75
CA LYS A 39 9.93 0.51 -5.18
C LYS A 39 11.36 0.57 -5.72
N GLN A 40 11.52 0.85 -7.02
CA GLN A 40 12.83 1.00 -7.64
C GLN A 40 13.53 2.25 -7.10
N ALA A 41 12.83 3.39 -7.03
CA ALA A 41 13.38 4.64 -6.50
C ALA A 41 13.85 4.48 -5.05
N LEU A 42 13.07 3.81 -4.19
CA LEU A 42 13.45 3.51 -2.81
C LEU A 42 14.69 2.61 -2.74
N GLY A 43 14.73 1.56 -3.56
CA GLY A 43 15.87 0.65 -3.64
C GLY A 43 17.17 1.30 -4.13
N GLU A 44 17.10 2.39 -4.88
CA GLU A 44 18.28 3.17 -5.26
C GLU A 44 18.90 3.87 -4.03
N TYR A 45 18.09 4.38 -3.10
CA TYR A 45 18.58 5.01 -1.86
C TYR A 45 19.13 4.00 -0.85
N GLU A 46 18.58 2.77 -0.79
CA GLU A 46 19.12 1.69 0.05
C GLU A 46 20.59 1.36 -0.29
N LYS A 47 21.03 1.58 -1.55
CA LYS A 47 22.41 1.31 -1.96
C LYS A 47 23.42 2.32 -1.39
N TYR A 48 22.97 3.54 -1.11
CA TYR A 48 23.85 4.61 -0.61
C TYR A 48 24.01 4.56 0.91
N VAL A 49 23.09 3.90 1.62
CA VAL A 49 23.11 3.78 3.08
C VAL A 49 23.05 2.31 3.46
N LYS A 50 24.23 1.73 3.69
CA LYS A 50 24.38 0.32 4.02
C LYS A 50 23.59 -0.02 5.30
N GLY A 51 22.57 -0.86 5.17
CA GLY A 51 21.71 -1.28 6.29
C GLY A 51 20.43 -0.46 6.49
N LEU A 52 20.14 0.50 5.60
CA LEU A 52 18.84 1.18 5.58
C LEU A 52 17.79 0.30 4.89
N SER A 53 16.66 0.08 5.55
CA SER A 53 15.43 -0.44 4.93
C SER A 53 14.45 0.71 4.85
N ILE A 54 13.81 0.88 3.70
CA ILE A 54 12.73 1.86 3.55
C ILE A 54 11.42 1.11 3.33
N ASP A 55 10.49 1.29 4.26
CA ASP A 55 9.16 0.70 4.22
C ASP A 55 8.11 1.80 4.03
N VAL A 56 7.23 1.62 3.05
CA VAL A 56 6.13 2.54 2.77
C VAL A 56 4.82 1.85 3.05
N THR A 57 4.09 2.39 4.02
CA THR A 57 2.74 1.93 4.37
C THR A 57 1.73 2.95 3.90
N ILE A 58 0.76 2.51 3.10
CA ILE A 58 -0.39 3.34 2.72
C ILE A 58 -1.59 2.82 3.48
N LYS A 59 -2.15 3.67 4.34
CA LYS A 59 -3.30 3.35 5.17
C LYS A 59 -4.56 4.02 4.63
N TYR A 60 -5.62 3.24 4.51
CA TYR A 60 -6.96 3.73 4.17
C TYR A 60 -7.92 3.48 5.33
N THR A 61 -8.95 4.33 5.42
CA THR A 61 -10.12 4.10 6.28
C THR A 61 -11.33 4.08 5.38
N ILE A 62 -12.11 3.00 5.47
CA ILE A 62 -13.36 2.89 4.72
C ILE A 62 -14.47 3.43 5.62
N GLU A 63 -14.95 4.62 5.27
CA GLU A 63 -16.13 5.20 5.90
C GLU A 63 -17.37 4.40 5.48
N LYS A 64 -18.14 3.94 6.47
CA LYS A 64 -19.44 3.33 6.23
C LYS A 64 -20.39 4.44 5.80
N ARG A 65 -20.93 4.35 4.59
CA ARG A 65 -22.06 5.19 4.19
C ARG A 65 -23.28 4.68 4.94
N SER A 66 -23.64 5.39 6.01
CA SER A 66 -24.95 5.33 6.67
C SER A 66 -26.08 5.78 5.74
#